data_AF-A0A1X2IVY2-F1
#
_entry.id   AF-A0A1X2IVY2-F1
#
_cell.length_a   1.000
_cell.length_b   1.000
_cell.length_c   1.000
_cell.angle_alpha   90.00
_cell.angle_beta   90.00
_cell.angle_gamma   90.00
#
_symmetry.space_group_name_H-M   'P 1'
#
loop_
_entity.id
_entity.type
_entity.pdbx_description
1 polymer ?
#
loop_
_entity_poly.entity_id
_entity_poly.type
_entity_poly.pdbx_seq_one_letter_code
_entity_poly.pdbx_strand_id
1 'polypeptide(L)'
;MKADTNCFLATRAYEDYSTLHAALLLHIINIRKLEPLSTHVVEQISKAMIYCGDYFEEVDTQQDPVLPKTMTFIHSIMNRTTLPWITSVEDAIRISCTSQTSIPVICPATTTICAIYYLNRYKEKYGTFTHSYYATQRLFLVAYLVAAKFIRENLKSVVVMQDDNALSALCPPSLCSTASTSSISTSSTDMNQDDRSVYIPKTHNTIQSFSSSSTTDSQQQLEINHQDEVIDTQATKMEFERNAAQLLMQMGNNFMHDHSINTAQLCSMEVEFLHFMDYQLYIGPSTPLKLWPWFYTVVDYYDQLYHIGVKATTSNATTTTTS
;
A
#
# COMPACT_ATOMS: atom_id res chain seq x y z
N MET A 1 -11.32 28.94 -17.94
CA MET A 1 -10.38 28.37 -18.94
C MET A 1 -9.14 27.74 -18.33
N LYS A 2 -8.25 28.42 -17.57
CA LYS A 2 -7.08 27.74 -16.96
C LYS A 2 -7.43 26.72 -15.85
N ALA A 3 -8.45 27.01 -15.03
CA ALA A 3 -8.87 26.12 -13.94
C ALA A 3 -9.41 24.78 -14.44
N ASP A 4 -10.18 24.80 -15.54
CA ASP A 4 -10.82 23.62 -16.13
C ASP A 4 -9.77 22.65 -16.70
N THR A 5 -8.70 23.20 -17.30
CA THR A 5 -7.57 22.41 -17.82
C THR A 5 -6.81 21.69 -16.69
N ASN A 6 -6.54 22.36 -15.58
CA ASN A 6 -5.82 21.74 -14.45
C ASN A 6 -6.62 20.62 -13.79
N CYS A 7 -7.94 20.81 -13.67
CA CYS A 7 -8.83 19.77 -13.14
C CYS A 7 -8.83 18.53 -14.05
N PHE A 8 -8.96 18.71 -15.36
CA PHE A 8 -8.89 17.63 -16.34
C PHE A 8 -7.56 16.87 -16.29
N LEU A 9 -6.43 17.59 -16.25
CA LEU A 9 -5.10 16.99 -16.17
C LEU A 9 -4.90 16.24 -14.85
N ALA A 10 -5.40 16.77 -13.74
CA ALA A 10 -5.35 16.10 -12.44
C ALA A 10 -6.15 14.80 -12.44
N THR A 11 -7.36 14.79 -13.01
CA THR A 11 -8.15 13.56 -13.17
C THR A 11 -7.42 12.53 -14.03
N ARG A 12 -6.90 12.95 -15.19
CA ARG A 12 -6.14 12.08 -16.07
C ARG A 12 -4.90 11.50 -15.40
N ALA A 13 -4.23 12.26 -14.53
CA ALA A 13 -3.09 11.81 -13.73
C ALA A 13 -3.43 10.62 -12.81
N TYR A 14 -4.70 10.30 -12.56
CA TYR A 14 -5.11 9.14 -11.78
C TYR A 14 -5.67 7.99 -12.63
N GLU A 15 -6.07 8.26 -13.88
CA GLU A 15 -6.79 7.31 -14.74
C GLU A 15 -5.93 6.67 -15.83
N ASP A 16 -4.84 7.32 -16.27
CA ASP A 16 -4.07 6.92 -17.47
C ASP A 16 -3.02 5.83 -17.19
N TYR A 17 -3.44 4.70 -16.58
CA TYR A 17 -2.50 3.63 -16.17
C TYR A 17 -2.77 2.27 -16.82
N SER A 18 -1.68 1.60 -17.18
CA SER A 18 -1.74 0.24 -17.71
C SER A 18 -2.20 -0.75 -16.65
N THR A 19 -3.04 -1.72 -17.04
CA THR A 19 -3.45 -2.84 -16.20
C THR A 19 -2.25 -3.58 -15.59
N LEU A 20 -1.13 -3.64 -16.32
CA LEU A 20 0.12 -4.21 -15.82
C LEU A 20 0.65 -3.44 -14.61
N HIS A 21 0.69 -2.11 -14.65
CA HIS A 21 1.16 -1.29 -13.52
C HIS A 21 0.32 -1.55 -12.27
N ALA A 22 -1.00 -1.57 -12.43
CA ALA A 22 -1.94 -1.83 -11.35
C ALA A 22 -1.78 -3.25 -10.77
N ALA A 23 -1.58 -4.27 -11.61
CA ALA A 23 -1.30 -5.64 -11.17
C ALA A 23 0.03 -5.75 -10.39
N LEU A 24 1.07 -5.02 -10.80
CA LEU A 24 2.33 -4.97 -10.08
C LEU A 24 2.20 -4.29 -8.71
N LEU A 25 1.40 -3.22 -8.60
CA LEU A 25 1.09 -2.59 -7.32
C LEU A 25 0.33 -3.54 -6.39
N LEU A 26 -0.67 -4.25 -6.92
CA LEU A 26 -1.40 -5.27 -6.18
C LEU A 26 -0.45 -6.34 -5.64
N HIS A 27 0.48 -6.82 -6.48
CA HIS A 27 1.47 -7.81 -6.08
C HIS A 27 2.35 -7.33 -4.91
N ILE A 28 2.81 -6.07 -4.95
CA ILE A 28 3.62 -5.47 -3.87
C ILE A 28 2.82 -5.39 -2.56
N ILE A 29 1.56 -4.98 -2.64
CA ILE A 29 0.67 -4.86 -1.48
C ILE A 29 0.41 -6.25 -0.88
N ASN A 30 0.16 -7.27 -1.72
CA ASN A 30 -0.06 -8.64 -1.29
C ASN A 30 1.19 -9.24 -0.62
N ILE A 31 2.39 -8.99 -1.15
CA ILE A 31 3.64 -9.45 -0.53
C ILE A 31 3.83 -8.87 0.87
N ARG A 32 3.47 -7.59 1.07
CA ARG A 32 3.62 -6.90 2.35
C ARG A 32 2.65 -7.34 3.43
N LYS A 33 1.53 -8.00 3.06
CA LYS A 33 0.53 -8.52 4.00
C LYS A 33 0.05 -7.50 5.05
N LEU A 34 -0.04 -6.23 4.67
CA LEU A 34 -0.41 -5.11 5.56
C LEU A 34 0.49 -4.93 6.79
N GLU A 35 1.67 -5.54 6.83
CA GLU A 35 2.55 -5.43 7.99
C GLU A 35 2.98 -3.97 8.21
N PRO A 36 3.15 -3.55 9.47
CA PRO A 36 3.70 -2.24 9.78
C PRO A 36 5.16 -2.11 9.31
N LEU A 37 5.65 -0.88 9.19
CA LEU A 37 7.08 -0.65 9.00
C LEU A 37 7.83 -0.88 10.32
N SER A 38 9.03 -1.44 10.24
CA SER A 38 9.90 -1.53 11.41
C SER A 38 10.35 -0.14 11.85
N THR A 39 10.65 0.03 13.14
CA THR A 39 11.13 1.31 13.69
C THR A 39 12.36 1.84 12.94
N HIS A 40 13.28 0.94 12.56
CA HIS A 40 14.45 1.30 11.78
C HIS A 40 14.09 1.88 10.40
N VAL A 41 13.14 1.28 9.68
CA VAL A 41 12.68 1.80 8.38
C VAL A 41 11.99 3.16 8.55
N VAL A 42 11.26 3.37 9.64
CA VAL A 42 10.63 4.68 9.94
C VAL A 42 11.67 5.75 10.26
N GLU A 43 12.72 5.41 10.99
CA GLU A 43 13.87 6.29 11.22
C GLU A 43 14.49 6.72 9.89
N GLN A 44 14.71 5.76 8.99
CA GLN A 44 15.28 6.03 7.67
C GLN A 44 14.38 6.91 6.79
N ILE A 45 13.07 6.67 6.79
CA ILE A 45 12.09 7.55 6.14
C ILE A 45 12.14 8.96 6.71
N SER A 46 12.33 9.07 8.03
CA SER A 46 12.40 10.36 8.71
C SER A 46 13.69 11.11 8.33
N LYS A 47 14.83 10.43 8.26
CA LYS A 47 16.09 11.00 7.75
C LYS A 47 15.96 11.44 6.29
N ALA A 48 15.33 10.61 5.44
CA ALA A 48 15.03 10.94 4.05
C ALA A 48 14.19 12.23 3.94
N MET A 49 13.15 12.34 4.77
CA MET A 49 12.29 13.51 4.80
C MET A 49 13.04 14.78 5.26
N ILE A 50 13.88 14.66 6.31
CA ILE A 50 14.75 15.75 6.79
C ILE A 50 15.71 16.19 5.70
N TYR A 51 16.38 15.24 5.04
CA TYR A 51 17.28 15.54 3.95
C TYR A 51 16.57 16.19 2.77
N CYS A 52 15.38 15.70 2.41
CA CYS A 52 14.58 16.26 1.33
C CYS A 52 14.23 17.73 1.59
N GLY A 53 13.83 18.05 2.83
CA GLY A 53 13.50 19.41 3.24
C GLY A 53 14.70 20.28 3.64
N ASP A 54 15.86 19.71 3.93
CA ASP A 54 17.04 20.48 4.37
C ASP A 54 16.76 21.34 5.62
N TYR A 55 16.11 20.73 6.62
CA TYR A 55 15.81 21.33 7.93
C TYR A 55 16.56 20.63 9.08
N PHE A 56 17.87 20.48 8.92
CA PHE A 56 18.74 19.88 9.94
C PHE A 56 18.67 20.64 11.27
N GLU A 57 18.94 19.95 12.38
CA GLU A 57 19.00 20.56 13.71
C GLU A 57 20.06 21.67 13.74
N GLU A 58 19.65 22.87 14.16
CA GLU A 58 20.60 23.88 14.60
C GLU A 58 21.14 23.46 15.98
N VAL A 59 22.47 23.38 16.08
CA VAL A 59 23.21 22.81 17.22
C VAL A 59 22.85 23.46 18.57
N ASP A 60 22.32 24.68 18.55
CA ASP A 60 22.11 25.49 19.75
C ASP A 60 20.72 25.36 20.38
N THR A 61 19.75 24.68 19.74
CA THR A 61 18.41 24.48 20.33
C THR A 61 18.26 23.08 20.93
N GLN A 62 18.73 22.90 22.17
CA GLN A 62 18.54 21.68 22.97
C GLN A 62 17.06 21.29 23.23
N GLN A 63 16.09 22.04 22.72
CA GLN A 63 14.73 21.98 23.21
C GLN A 63 13.84 20.98 22.48
N ASP A 64 14.23 20.44 21.31
CA ASP A 64 13.52 19.31 20.72
C ASP A 64 14.24 18.70 19.50
N PRO A 65 14.71 17.44 19.55
CA PRO A 65 15.36 16.82 18.41
C PRO A 65 14.37 16.62 17.24
N VAL A 66 14.76 17.07 16.05
CA VAL A 66 13.95 17.06 14.82
C VAL A 66 13.65 15.64 14.36
N LEU A 67 14.58 14.70 14.56
CA LEU A 67 14.42 13.32 14.11
C LEU A 67 13.29 12.58 14.86
N PRO A 68 13.27 12.50 16.21
CA PRO A 68 12.15 11.90 16.94
C PRO A 68 10.79 12.54 16.65
N LYS A 69 10.75 13.86 16.45
CA LYS A 69 9.53 14.57 16.03
C LYS A 69 9.04 14.11 14.65
N THR A 70 9.95 14.01 13.69
CA THR A 70 9.64 13.53 12.33
C THR A 70 9.18 12.06 12.36
N MET A 71 9.83 11.20 13.14
CA MET A 71 9.41 9.81 13.32
C MET A 71 8.00 9.70 13.92
N THR A 72 7.70 10.51 14.94
CA THR A 72 6.37 10.56 15.58
C THR A 72 5.30 10.99 14.58
N PHE A 73 5.61 11.97 13.73
CA PHE A 73 4.74 12.41 12.65
C PHE A 73 4.45 11.28 11.65
N ILE A 74 5.48 10.60 11.14
CA ILE A 74 5.33 9.48 10.19
C ILE A 74 4.50 8.34 10.81
N HIS A 75 4.81 7.95 12.04
CA HIS A 75 4.01 6.95 12.77
C HIS A 75 2.56 7.37 12.93
N SER A 76 2.31 8.62 13.30
CA SER A 76 0.94 9.11 13.45
C SER A 76 0.16 9.07 12.15
N ILE A 77 0.75 9.48 11.02
CA ILE A 77 0.08 9.39 9.70
C ILE A 77 -0.28 7.95 9.38
N MET A 78 0.67 7.02 9.51
CA MET A 78 0.42 5.61 9.19
C MET A 78 -0.66 5.02 10.10
N ASN A 79 -0.57 5.22 11.42
CA ASN A 79 -1.52 4.67 12.38
C ASN A 79 -2.93 5.23 12.17
N ARG A 80 -3.04 6.53 11.88
CA ARG A 80 -4.32 7.21 11.65
C ARG A 80 -5.00 6.80 10.34
N THR A 81 -4.22 6.46 9.32
CA THR A 81 -4.73 6.09 8.00
C THR A 81 -4.84 4.58 7.77
N THR A 82 -4.41 3.78 8.75
CA THR A 82 -4.57 2.33 8.76
C THR A 82 -6.04 1.96 8.92
N LEU A 83 -6.48 0.94 8.18
CA LEU A 83 -7.79 0.34 8.38
C LEU A 83 -7.83 -0.43 9.70
N PRO A 84 -8.71 -0.06 10.65
CA PRO A 84 -8.81 -0.80 11.90
C PRO A 84 -9.52 -2.14 11.65
N TRP A 85 -9.11 -3.19 12.38
CA TRP A 85 -9.77 -4.51 12.42
C TRP A 85 -9.73 -5.36 11.13
N ILE A 86 -8.88 -5.02 10.17
CA ILE A 86 -8.74 -5.82 8.95
C ILE A 86 -7.78 -6.99 9.15
N THR A 87 -8.21 -8.17 8.72
CA THR A 87 -7.44 -9.42 8.79
C THR A 87 -6.87 -9.88 7.44
N SER A 88 -7.36 -9.32 6.31
CA SER A 88 -6.94 -9.70 4.96
C SER A 88 -6.64 -8.51 4.05
N VAL A 89 -5.75 -8.70 3.08
CA VAL A 89 -5.41 -7.67 2.09
C VAL A 89 -6.59 -7.38 1.17
N GLU A 90 -7.33 -8.41 0.76
CA GLU A 90 -8.54 -8.31 -0.06
C GLU A 90 -9.62 -7.44 0.58
N ASP A 91 -9.85 -7.57 1.89
CA ASP A 91 -10.79 -6.71 2.61
C ASP A 91 -10.35 -5.25 2.61
N ALA A 92 -9.05 -5.00 2.83
CA ALA A 92 -8.50 -3.65 2.78
C ALA A 92 -8.70 -3.00 1.41
N ILE A 93 -8.45 -3.77 0.34
CA ILE A 93 -8.63 -3.32 -1.04
C ILE A 93 -10.11 -3.03 -1.29
N ARG A 94 -11.02 -3.97 -0.96
CA ARG A 94 -12.46 -3.82 -1.16
C ARG A 94 -13.02 -2.60 -0.42
N ILE A 95 -12.67 -2.42 0.85
CA ILE A 95 -13.14 -1.28 1.64
C ILE A 95 -12.60 0.04 1.07
N SER A 96 -11.31 0.11 0.73
CA SER A 96 -10.73 1.35 0.20
C SER A 96 -11.23 1.69 -1.21
N CYS A 97 -11.41 0.70 -2.09
CA CYS A 97 -11.90 0.91 -3.46
C CYS A 97 -13.40 1.26 -3.53
N THR A 98 -14.20 0.85 -2.54
CA THR A 98 -15.62 1.23 -2.42
C THR A 98 -15.82 2.59 -1.73
N SER A 99 -14.79 3.09 -1.04
CA SER A 99 -14.82 4.38 -0.35
C SER A 99 -14.71 5.56 -1.33
N GLN A 100 -15.45 6.64 -1.08
CA GLN A 100 -15.33 7.86 -1.88
C GLN A 100 -13.98 8.56 -1.68
N THR A 101 -13.38 8.39 -0.51
CA THR A 101 -12.10 9.00 -0.10
C THR A 101 -10.92 8.03 -0.20
N SER A 102 -9.70 8.55 -0.43
CA SER A 102 -8.47 7.74 -0.47
C SER A 102 -7.98 7.34 0.94
N ILE A 103 -8.71 7.78 1.96
CA ILE A 103 -8.58 7.35 3.34
C ILE A 103 -9.82 6.49 3.63
N PRO A 104 -9.63 5.30 4.21
CA PRO A 104 -8.38 4.79 4.73
C PRO A 104 -7.49 4.21 3.64
N VAL A 105 -6.20 4.13 3.94
CA VAL A 105 -5.18 3.73 2.99
C VAL A 105 -5.01 2.21 3.03
N ILE A 106 -4.99 1.57 1.86
CA ILE A 106 -4.88 0.11 1.71
C ILE A 106 -3.63 -0.42 2.39
N CYS A 107 -2.47 0.20 2.13
CA CYS A 107 -1.20 -0.19 2.73
C CYS A 107 -0.38 1.06 3.10
N PRO A 108 -0.53 1.60 4.33
CA PRO A 108 0.14 2.83 4.76
C PRO A 108 1.67 2.78 4.61
N ALA A 109 2.28 1.62 4.83
CA ALA A 109 3.70 1.38 4.62
C ALA A 109 4.14 1.65 3.16
N THR A 110 3.47 1.01 2.20
CA THR A 110 3.74 1.21 0.77
C THR A 110 3.46 2.65 0.36
N THR A 111 2.34 3.22 0.79
CA THR A 111 1.98 4.61 0.51
C THR A 111 3.01 5.61 1.03
N THR A 112 3.56 5.37 2.22
CA THR A 112 4.64 6.20 2.81
C THR A 112 5.88 6.20 1.93
N ILE A 113 6.28 5.04 1.41
CA ILE A 113 7.45 4.92 0.54
C ILE A 113 7.21 5.59 -0.82
N CYS A 114 6.00 5.47 -1.37
CA CYS A 114 5.60 6.20 -2.56
C CYS A 114 5.65 7.72 -2.36
N ALA A 115 5.25 8.20 -1.18
CA ALA A 115 5.34 9.62 -0.84
C ALA A 115 6.80 10.10 -0.82
N ILE A 116 7.71 9.35 -0.19
CA ILE A 116 9.15 9.64 -0.20
C ILE A 116 9.70 9.61 -1.63
N TYR A 117 9.27 8.67 -2.46
CA TYR A 117 9.64 8.62 -3.88
C TYR A 117 9.23 9.89 -4.63
N TYR A 118 8.01 10.40 -4.40
CA TYR A 118 7.58 11.66 -5.00
C TYR A 118 8.36 12.86 -4.48
N LEU A 119 8.68 12.90 -3.19
CA LEU A 119 9.54 13.96 -2.63
C LEU A 119 10.96 13.92 -3.21
N ASN A 120 11.53 12.72 -3.41
CA ASN A 120 12.82 12.57 -4.08
C ASN A 120 12.77 13.15 -5.49
N ARG A 121 11.76 12.77 -6.29
CA ARG A 121 11.58 13.29 -7.65
C ARG A 121 11.40 14.80 -7.68
N TYR A 122 10.62 15.34 -6.74
CA TYR A 122 10.47 16.77 -6.58
C TYR A 122 11.83 17.43 -6.33
N LYS A 123 12.61 16.89 -5.38
CA LYS A 123 13.93 17.42 -5.03
C LYS A 123 14.92 17.35 -6.18
N GLU A 124 14.95 16.25 -6.93
CA GLU A 124 15.83 16.11 -8.11
C GLU A 124 15.52 17.15 -9.19
N LYS A 125 14.23 17.48 -9.36
CA LYS A 125 13.78 18.42 -10.41
C LYS A 125 13.90 19.89 -10.01
N TYR A 126 13.61 20.23 -8.75
CA TYR A 126 13.49 21.62 -8.29
C TYR A 126 14.46 22.01 -7.17
N GLY A 127 15.24 21.06 -6.63
CA GLY A 127 16.16 21.28 -5.51
C GLY A 127 15.48 21.13 -4.14
N THR A 128 16.15 21.63 -3.10
CA THR A 128 15.62 21.66 -1.73
C THR A 128 14.41 22.58 -1.66
N PHE A 129 13.27 22.07 -1.19
CA PHE A 129 12.02 22.82 -1.26
C PHE A 129 11.91 23.86 -0.15
N THR A 130 12.17 23.51 1.11
CA THR A 130 11.95 24.42 2.25
C THR A 130 12.82 24.08 3.45
N HIS A 131 13.67 25.00 3.91
CA HIS A 131 14.39 24.92 5.19
C HIS A 131 13.47 25.02 6.43
N SER A 132 12.25 24.49 6.33
CA SER A 132 11.20 24.57 7.33
C SER A 132 10.60 23.19 7.57
N TYR A 133 10.62 22.78 8.83
CA TYR A 133 10.02 21.55 9.31
C TYR A 133 8.54 21.43 8.90
N TYR A 134 7.74 22.46 9.18
CA TYR A 134 6.29 22.43 8.92
C TYR A 134 5.99 22.42 7.43
N ALA A 135 6.68 23.21 6.62
CA ALA A 135 6.44 23.19 5.18
C ALA A 135 6.75 21.81 4.57
N THR A 136 7.81 21.15 5.04
CA THR A 136 8.16 19.78 4.64
C THR A 136 7.08 18.78 5.04
N GLN A 137 6.58 18.84 6.27
CA GLN A 137 5.50 17.98 6.74
C GLN A 137 4.22 18.12 5.89
N ARG A 138 3.87 19.35 5.48
CA ARG A 138 2.72 19.59 4.60
C ARG A 138 2.93 19.00 3.22
N LEU A 139 4.11 19.22 2.64
CA LEU A 139 4.46 18.68 1.34
C LEU A 139 4.45 17.14 1.37
N PHE A 140 4.98 16.54 2.44
CA PHE A 140 4.92 15.10 2.67
C PHE A 140 3.47 14.61 2.76
N LEU A 141 2.61 15.30 3.52
CA LEU A 141 1.20 14.93 3.64
C LEU A 141 0.49 14.96 2.28
N VAL A 142 0.74 15.99 1.47
CA VAL A 142 0.18 16.08 0.11
C VAL A 142 0.69 14.93 -0.76
N ALA A 143 2.00 14.68 -0.77
CA ALA A 143 2.60 13.56 -1.50
C ALA A 143 2.01 12.21 -1.07
N TYR A 144 1.77 12.02 0.23
CA TYR A 144 1.14 10.83 0.80
C TYR A 144 -0.31 10.65 0.33
N LEU A 145 -1.10 11.72 0.29
CA LEU A 145 -2.49 11.65 -0.18
C LEU A 145 -2.59 11.41 -1.68
N VAL A 146 -1.70 12.04 -2.46
CA VAL A 146 -1.56 11.77 -3.90
C VAL A 146 -1.19 10.30 -4.12
N ALA A 147 -0.23 9.77 -3.37
CA ALA A 147 0.14 8.35 -3.44
C ALA A 147 -1.03 7.43 -3.05
N ALA A 148 -1.77 7.74 -1.99
CA ALA A 148 -2.91 6.96 -1.55
C ALA A 148 -4.01 6.90 -2.62
N LYS A 149 -4.36 8.07 -3.18
CA LYS A 149 -5.36 8.20 -4.25
C LYS A 149 -4.91 7.46 -5.50
N PHE A 150 -3.65 7.62 -5.89
CA PHE A 150 -3.06 6.90 -7.01
C PHE A 150 -3.13 5.38 -6.86
N ILE A 151 -2.72 4.84 -5.70
CA ILE A 151 -2.79 3.39 -5.42
C ILE A 151 -4.24 2.91 -5.50
N ARG A 152 -5.17 3.63 -4.88
CA ARG A 152 -6.60 3.27 -4.89
C ARG A 152 -7.18 3.23 -6.30
N GLU A 153 -6.99 4.26 -7.11
CA GLU A 153 -7.54 4.29 -8.47
C GLU A 153 -6.94 3.19 -9.36
N ASN A 154 -5.63 2.92 -9.22
CA ASN A 154 -5.00 1.81 -9.92
C ASN A 154 -5.62 0.47 -9.50
N LEU A 155 -5.77 0.20 -8.20
CA LEU A 155 -6.34 -1.05 -7.74
C LEU A 155 -7.83 -1.21 -8.10
N LYS A 156 -8.59 -0.12 -8.06
CA LYS A 156 -9.99 -0.12 -8.51
C LYS A 156 -10.11 -0.58 -9.97
N SER A 157 -9.18 -0.21 -10.83
CA SER A 157 -9.16 -0.66 -12.23
C SER A 157 -8.99 -2.18 -12.38
N VAL A 158 -8.34 -2.86 -11.43
CA VAL A 158 -8.14 -4.32 -11.45
C VAL A 158 -9.30 -5.06 -10.78
N VAL A 159 -9.82 -4.52 -9.67
CA VAL A 159 -10.88 -5.16 -8.88
C VAL A 159 -12.22 -5.11 -9.60
N VAL A 160 -12.57 -3.99 -10.25
CA VAL A 160 -13.81 -3.89 -11.03
C VAL A 160 -13.84 -4.91 -12.18
N MET A 161 -12.67 -5.27 -12.72
CA MET A 161 -12.55 -6.32 -13.74
C MET A 161 -12.79 -7.74 -13.18
N GLN A 162 -12.70 -7.94 -11.87
CA GLN A 162 -12.99 -9.23 -11.23
C GLN A 162 -14.49 -9.41 -10.96
N ASP A 163 -15.22 -8.34 -10.62
CA ASP A 163 -16.66 -8.42 -10.33
C ASP A 163 -17.52 -8.52 -11.61
N ASP A 164 -17.09 -7.90 -12.72
CA ASP A 164 -17.79 -7.98 -14.02
C ASP A 164 -17.52 -9.29 -14.80
N ASN A 165 -16.68 -10.17 -14.24
CA ASN A 165 -16.43 -11.53 -14.74
C ASN A 165 -17.07 -12.53 -13.78
N ALA A 166 -18.26 -13.07 -14.01
CA ALA A 166 -18.55 -13.96 -15.16
C ALA A 166 -17.36 -14.86 -15.56
N LEU A 167 -16.58 -15.34 -14.58
CA LEU A 167 -15.50 -16.33 -14.73
C LEU A 167 -15.97 -17.75 -15.13
N SER A 168 -17.11 -17.85 -15.83
CA SER A 168 -17.58 -19.07 -16.50
C SER A 168 -17.19 -19.14 -17.98
N ALA A 169 -16.54 -18.10 -18.55
CA ALA A 169 -16.39 -17.98 -20.00
C ALA A 169 -14.94 -17.98 -20.55
N LEU A 170 -13.92 -18.24 -19.74
CA LEU A 170 -12.54 -18.39 -20.21
C LEU A 170 -11.94 -19.76 -19.85
N CYS A 171 -12.60 -20.81 -20.29
CA CYS A 171 -11.94 -22.07 -20.66
C CYS A 171 -12.24 -22.34 -22.14
N PRO A 172 -11.24 -22.43 -23.03
CA PRO A 172 -11.46 -22.95 -24.38
C PRO A 172 -11.84 -24.44 -24.30
N PRO A 173 -12.73 -24.94 -25.18
CA PRO A 173 -13.16 -26.32 -25.19
C PRO A 173 -12.01 -27.27 -25.55
N SER A 174 -12.08 -28.45 -24.93
CA SER A 174 -11.28 -29.64 -25.18
C SER A 174 -10.88 -29.87 -26.64
N LEU A 175 -9.59 -30.05 -26.88
CA LEU A 175 -9.11 -30.88 -27.98
C LEU A 175 -9.08 -32.34 -27.50
N CYS A 176 -10.13 -33.08 -27.87
CA CYS A 176 -10.08 -34.54 -27.92
C CYS A 176 -9.16 -34.97 -29.08
N SER A 177 -8.27 -35.92 -28.81
CA SER A 177 -7.88 -36.99 -29.73
C SER A 177 -7.38 -38.14 -28.86
N THR A 178 -8.27 -39.06 -28.48
CA THR A 178 -8.42 -40.39 -29.10
C THR A 178 -7.13 -41.21 -29.15
N ALA A 179 -7.00 -42.18 -28.24
CA ALA A 179 -6.40 -43.46 -28.54
C ALA A 179 -7.13 -44.54 -27.76
N SER A 180 -7.73 -45.44 -28.52
CA SER A 180 -8.71 -46.45 -28.12
C SER A 180 -8.08 -47.63 -27.37
N THR A 181 -8.84 -48.20 -26.46
CA THR A 181 -8.67 -49.53 -25.88
C THR A 181 -8.73 -50.61 -26.97
N SER A 182 -7.76 -51.54 -26.96
CA SER A 182 -8.02 -52.94 -27.30
C SER A 182 -6.97 -53.87 -26.68
N SER A 183 -7.47 -54.91 -26.04
CA SER A 183 -6.78 -56.06 -25.44
C SER A 183 -6.32 -57.08 -26.49
N ILE A 184 -5.25 -57.85 -26.21
CA ILE A 184 -5.13 -59.33 -26.38
C ILE A 184 -3.69 -59.83 -26.07
N SER A 185 -3.63 -60.78 -25.13
CA SER A 185 -2.84 -62.03 -25.00
C SER A 185 -1.32 -62.16 -25.30
N THR A 186 -0.61 -62.60 -24.26
CA THR A 186 0.41 -63.70 -24.17
C THR A 186 1.60 -63.78 -25.15
N SER A 187 2.83 -63.68 -24.62
CA SER A 187 3.84 -64.75 -24.71
C SER A 187 5.07 -64.44 -23.82
N SER A 188 5.59 -65.53 -23.27
CA SER A 188 6.80 -65.74 -22.45
C SER A 188 8.10 -65.18 -23.06
N THR A 189 9.08 -64.83 -22.21
CA THR A 189 10.37 -65.55 -22.06
C THR A 189 11.17 -64.96 -20.89
N ASP A 190 11.71 -65.88 -20.07
CA ASP A 190 12.64 -65.72 -18.95
C ASP A 190 13.88 -64.85 -19.21
N MET A 191 14.43 -64.28 -18.13
CA MET A 191 15.84 -64.42 -17.73
C MET A 191 16.07 -63.74 -16.34
N ASN A 192 16.22 -64.58 -15.30
CA ASN A 192 17.18 -64.55 -14.17
C ASN A 192 18.21 -63.38 -14.08
N GLN A 193 18.79 -62.95 -12.95
CA GLN A 193 18.83 -63.29 -11.50
C GLN A 193 19.68 -62.17 -10.83
N ASP A 194 19.40 -61.69 -9.62
CA ASP A 194 20.21 -61.84 -8.36
C ASP A 194 20.15 -60.46 -7.66
N ASP A 195 20.26 -60.23 -6.34
CA ASP A 195 20.00 -60.96 -5.10
C ASP A 195 20.15 -59.92 -3.93
N ARG A 196 19.48 -60.16 -2.78
CA ARG A 196 19.64 -59.54 -1.42
C ARG A 196 19.24 -58.05 -1.17
N SER A 197 18.66 -57.65 -0.03
CA SER A 197 18.21 -58.32 1.20
C SER A 197 17.22 -57.45 2.03
N VAL A 198 16.14 -58.06 2.50
CA VAL A 198 15.54 -58.06 3.85
C VAL A 198 15.69 -56.83 4.77
N TYR A 199 14.57 -56.17 5.13
CA TYR A 199 14.01 -56.15 6.51
C TYR A 199 12.54 -55.64 6.52
N ILE A 200 11.69 -56.36 7.28
CA ILE A 200 10.24 -56.17 7.54
C ILE A 200 10.12 -55.86 9.06
N PRO A 201 9.20 -55.00 9.55
CA PRO A 201 7.91 -55.50 10.11
C PRO A 201 6.65 -54.62 9.94
N LYS A 202 5.60 -55.28 9.45
CA LYS A 202 4.22 -55.44 9.99
C LYS A 202 3.37 -54.21 10.39
N THR A 203 2.43 -53.90 9.50
CA THR A 203 0.94 -53.84 9.65
C THR A 203 0.28 -53.66 11.04
N HIS A 204 -0.66 -52.70 11.11
CA HIS A 204 -2.05 -52.97 11.55
C HIS A 204 -3.04 -52.01 10.87
N ASN A 205 -4.00 -52.61 10.14
CA ASN A 205 -5.24 -51.99 9.68
C ASN A 205 -6.25 -51.90 10.83
N THR A 206 -7.01 -50.80 10.90
CA THR A 206 -8.41 -50.82 11.36
C THR A 206 -9.24 -49.88 10.49
N ILE A 207 -10.14 -50.50 9.73
CA ILE A 207 -11.28 -49.89 9.05
C ILE A 207 -12.40 -49.75 10.08
N GLN A 208 -13.04 -48.59 10.18
CA GLN A 208 -14.43 -48.51 10.61
C GLN A 208 -15.20 -47.53 9.72
N SER A 209 -15.96 -48.16 8.84
CA SER A 209 -17.16 -47.65 8.19
C SER A 209 -18.27 -47.39 9.22
N PHE A 210 -19.01 -46.28 9.07
CA PHE A 210 -20.45 -46.30 9.30
C PHE A 210 -21.17 -45.45 8.25
N SER A 211 -22.31 -46.01 7.87
CA SER A 211 -23.14 -45.74 6.72
C SER A 211 -24.23 -44.69 6.97
N SER A 212 -24.73 -44.20 5.85
CA SER A 212 -25.86 -43.29 5.59
C SER A 212 -27.25 -43.88 5.89
N SER A 213 -28.22 -42.98 6.20
CA SER A 213 -29.66 -43.03 5.84
C SER A 213 -30.40 -41.90 6.59
N SER A 214 -30.86 -40.80 5.98
CA SER A 214 -32.05 -40.59 5.12
C SER A 214 -33.26 -39.98 5.87
N THR A 215 -33.62 -38.76 5.45
CA THR A 215 -34.98 -38.17 5.26
C THR A 215 -36.07 -38.29 6.32
N THR A 216 -36.60 -37.13 6.75
CA THR A 216 -38.02 -36.76 6.57
C THR A 216 -38.24 -35.24 6.73
N ASP A 217 -39.13 -34.73 5.88
CA ASP A 217 -39.68 -33.38 5.83
C ASP A 217 -40.38 -32.93 7.12
N SER A 218 -40.37 -31.62 7.39
CA SER A 218 -41.54 -30.86 7.82
C SER A 218 -41.29 -29.36 7.64
N GLN A 219 -42.10 -28.76 6.77
CA GLN A 219 -42.28 -27.33 6.62
C GLN A 219 -42.87 -26.73 7.91
N GLN A 220 -42.31 -25.63 8.41
CA GLN A 220 -43.09 -24.60 9.08
C GLN A 220 -42.41 -23.23 8.98
N GLN A 221 -43.17 -22.31 8.41
CA GLN A 221 -43.04 -20.85 8.41
C GLN A 221 -42.32 -20.27 9.63
N LEU A 222 -41.31 -19.44 9.35
CA LEU A 222 -40.96 -18.26 10.14
C LEU A 222 -40.37 -17.23 9.17
N GLU A 223 -41.23 -16.35 8.67
CA GLU A 223 -40.83 -15.03 8.17
C GLU A 223 -40.12 -14.30 9.32
N ILE A 224 -38.79 -14.16 9.22
CA ILE A 224 -38.02 -13.26 10.07
C ILE A 224 -37.34 -12.25 9.13
N ASN A 225 -37.79 -11.01 9.29
CA ASN A 225 -37.31 -9.75 8.71
C ASN A 225 -35.88 -9.77 8.15
N HIS A 226 -35.78 -9.53 6.84
CA HIS A 226 -34.52 -9.30 6.11
C HIS A 226 -34.33 -7.81 5.76
N GLN A 227 -34.66 -6.92 6.70
CA GLN A 227 -34.61 -5.45 6.50
C GLN A 227 -33.75 -4.67 7.51
N ASP A 228 -33.23 -5.31 8.55
CA ASP A 228 -32.48 -4.60 9.60
C ASP A 228 -30.94 -4.61 9.43
N GLU A 229 -30.37 -5.36 8.48
CA GLU A 229 -28.91 -5.45 8.31
C GLU A 229 -28.31 -4.42 7.33
N VAL A 230 -29.16 -3.67 6.61
CA VAL A 230 -28.72 -2.66 5.63
C VAL A 230 -28.54 -1.27 6.26
N ILE A 231 -29.18 -1.01 7.40
CA ILE A 231 -29.17 0.31 8.06
C ILE A 231 -27.86 0.56 8.83
N ASP A 232 -27.25 -0.49 9.38
CA ASP A 232 -26.01 -0.37 10.18
C ASP A 232 -24.76 -0.09 9.32
N THR A 233 -24.77 -0.56 8.06
CA THR A 233 -23.66 -0.37 7.11
C THR A 233 -23.61 1.05 6.52
N GLN A 234 -24.75 1.74 6.41
CA GLN A 234 -24.79 3.14 5.94
C GLN A 234 -24.45 4.16 7.03
N ALA A 235 -24.83 3.89 8.28
CA ALA A 235 -24.48 4.73 9.43
C ALA A 235 -22.97 4.72 9.69
N THR A 236 -22.36 3.52 9.68
CA THR A 236 -20.89 3.35 9.79
C THR A 236 -20.12 3.96 8.62
N LYS A 237 -20.67 3.91 7.40
CA LYS A 237 -20.10 4.57 6.20
C LYS A 237 -20.07 6.09 6.30
N MET A 238 -21.17 6.72 6.73
CA MET A 238 -21.23 8.19 6.90
C MET A 238 -20.36 8.69 8.06
N GLU A 239 -20.22 7.90 9.12
CA GLU A 239 -19.33 8.21 10.24
C GLU A 239 -17.86 8.10 9.81
N PHE A 240 -17.51 7.09 9.01
CA PHE A 240 -16.16 6.91 8.49
C PHE A 240 -15.71 8.04 7.54
N GLU A 241 -16.57 8.52 6.63
CA GLU A 241 -16.24 9.64 5.73
C GLU A 241 -16.08 10.97 6.49
N ARG A 242 -16.91 11.21 7.51
CA ARG A 242 -16.73 12.34 8.45
C ARG A 242 -15.41 12.22 9.19
N ASN A 243 -15.04 11.00 9.57
CA ASN A 243 -13.77 10.70 10.24
C ASN A 243 -12.58 10.92 9.32
N ALA A 244 -12.62 10.64 8.01
CA ALA A 244 -11.50 10.88 7.10
C ALA A 244 -11.21 12.38 6.88
N ALA A 245 -12.25 13.20 6.69
CA ALA A 245 -12.11 14.64 6.61
C ALA A 245 -11.68 15.25 7.96
N GLN A 246 -12.22 14.74 9.07
CA GLN A 246 -11.75 15.09 10.41
C GLN A 246 -10.32 14.59 10.66
N LEU A 247 -9.90 13.46 10.09
CA LEU A 247 -8.54 12.92 10.22
C LEU A 247 -7.56 13.84 9.52
N LEU A 248 -7.89 14.31 8.32
CA LEU A 248 -7.12 15.31 7.59
C LEU A 248 -7.05 16.63 8.35
N MET A 249 -8.18 17.10 8.88
CA MET A 249 -8.20 18.29 9.74
C MET A 249 -7.44 18.09 11.04
N GLN A 250 -7.50 16.92 11.68
CA GLN A 250 -6.76 16.62 12.91
C GLN A 250 -5.27 16.41 12.64
N MET A 251 -4.89 15.85 11.49
CA MET A 251 -3.50 15.75 11.07
C MET A 251 -2.95 17.14 10.72
N GLY A 252 -3.75 18.04 10.15
CA GLY A 252 -3.38 19.45 10.02
C GLY A 252 -3.27 20.15 11.38
N ASN A 253 -4.29 20.02 12.23
CA ASN A 253 -4.45 20.81 13.45
C ASN A 253 -3.58 20.34 14.62
N ASN A 254 -3.31 19.03 14.77
CA ASN A 254 -2.51 18.51 15.88
C ASN A 254 -1.01 18.61 15.62
N PHE A 255 -0.59 18.68 14.35
CA PHE A 255 0.83 18.81 13.99
C PHE A 255 1.21 20.25 13.65
N MET A 256 0.24 21.11 13.31
CA MET A 256 0.46 22.49 12.87
C MET A 256 -0.45 23.45 13.66
N HIS A 257 -0.28 23.50 14.98
CA HIS A 257 -1.15 24.28 15.88
C HIS A 257 -1.32 25.75 15.46
N ASP A 258 -0.31 26.36 14.83
CA ASP A 258 -0.38 27.76 14.34
C ASP A 258 -0.82 27.89 12.88
N HIS A 259 -0.91 26.79 12.14
CA HIS A 259 -1.18 26.79 10.71
C HIS A 259 -2.04 25.60 10.28
N SER A 260 -3.31 25.59 10.69
CA SER A 260 -4.28 24.62 10.19
C SER A 260 -4.39 24.67 8.66
N ILE A 261 -4.43 23.51 8.01
CA ILE A 261 -4.73 23.40 6.58
C ILE A 261 -6.21 23.05 6.45
N ASN A 262 -6.96 23.89 5.75
CA ASN A 262 -8.34 23.57 5.40
C ASN A 262 -8.40 22.71 4.12
N THR A 263 -9.56 22.09 3.87
CA THR A 263 -9.75 21.20 2.72
C THR A 263 -9.49 21.88 1.38
N ALA A 264 -9.86 23.14 1.22
CA ALA A 264 -9.64 23.87 -0.04
C ALA A 264 -8.16 24.14 -0.31
N GLN A 265 -7.40 24.49 0.74
CA GLN A 265 -5.94 24.63 0.66
C GLN A 265 -5.28 23.31 0.31
N LEU A 266 -5.71 22.21 0.93
CA LEU A 266 -5.18 20.88 0.63
C LEU A 266 -5.43 20.49 -0.83
N CYS A 267 -6.62 20.75 -1.37
CA CYS A 267 -6.92 20.54 -2.78
C CYS A 267 -6.05 21.41 -3.70
N SER A 268 -5.80 22.68 -3.35
CA SER A 268 -4.89 23.54 -4.12
C SER A 268 -3.48 22.96 -4.12
N MET A 269 -2.98 22.57 -2.95
CA MET A 269 -1.66 21.97 -2.81
C MET A 269 -1.53 20.64 -3.56
N GLU A 270 -2.58 19.82 -3.60
CA GLU A 270 -2.63 18.59 -4.43
C GLU A 270 -2.44 18.92 -5.91
N VAL A 271 -3.21 19.88 -6.44
CA VAL A 271 -3.13 20.26 -7.86
C VAL A 271 -1.77 20.87 -8.21
N GLU A 272 -1.23 21.71 -7.33
CA GLU A 272 0.12 22.28 -7.49
C GLU A 272 1.18 21.18 -7.45
N PHE A 273 1.08 20.23 -6.52
CA PHE A 273 1.98 19.09 -6.43
C PHE A 273 1.94 18.23 -7.69
N LEU A 274 0.75 17.93 -8.20
CA LEU A 274 0.57 17.22 -9.48
C LEU A 274 1.20 17.98 -10.63
N HIS A 275 1.06 19.30 -10.67
CA HIS A 275 1.70 20.14 -11.67
C HIS A 275 3.23 20.02 -11.62
N PHE A 276 3.84 20.06 -10.42
CA PHE A 276 5.28 19.86 -10.26
C PHE A 276 5.75 18.47 -10.74
N MET A 277 4.89 17.47 -10.60
CA MET A 277 5.12 16.10 -11.06
C MET A 277 4.82 15.91 -12.56
N ASP A 278 4.55 16.98 -13.31
CA ASP A 278 4.08 16.95 -14.71
C ASP A 278 2.85 16.06 -14.93
N TYR A 279 2.02 15.90 -13.90
CA TYR A 279 0.86 14.99 -13.88
C TYR A 279 1.24 13.51 -14.12
N GLN A 280 2.50 13.13 -13.87
CA GLN A 280 3.01 11.77 -14.05
C GLN A 280 3.31 11.10 -12.71
N LEU A 281 2.39 10.26 -12.24
CA LEU A 281 2.47 9.55 -10.95
C LEU A 281 3.06 8.14 -11.05
N TYR A 282 3.96 7.88 -12.01
CA TYR A 282 4.62 6.57 -12.06
C TYR A 282 5.41 6.30 -10.77
N ILE A 283 5.30 5.07 -10.28
CA ILE A 283 5.98 4.61 -9.08
C ILE A 283 7.21 3.76 -9.43
N GLY A 284 8.33 4.12 -8.81
CA GLY A 284 9.64 3.49 -9.04
C GLY A 284 10.31 3.97 -10.33
N PRO A 285 11.64 3.82 -10.45
CA PRO A 285 12.43 4.39 -11.54
C PRO A 285 12.12 3.83 -12.93
N SER A 286 11.50 2.64 -13.00
CA SER A 286 11.05 2.05 -14.27
C SER A 286 9.78 1.20 -14.12
N THR A 287 9.59 0.57 -12.96
CA THR A 287 8.47 -0.33 -12.66
C THR A 287 8.17 -0.30 -11.17
N PRO A 288 6.91 -0.50 -10.74
CA PRO A 288 6.54 -0.59 -9.33
C PRO A 288 7.38 -1.60 -8.54
N LEU A 289 7.74 -2.74 -9.16
CA LEU A 289 8.55 -3.78 -8.50
C LEU A 289 9.91 -3.28 -8.00
N LYS A 290 10.44 -2.22 -8.62
CA LYS A 290 11.70 -1.61 -8.21
C LYS A 290 11.52 -0.60 -7.07
N LEU A 291 10.30 -0.33 -6.61
CA LEU A 291 10.05 0.64 -5.54
C LEU A 291 10.83 0.28 -4.27
N TRP A 292 10.70 -0.96 -3.79
CA TRP A 292 11.40 -1.40 -2.57
C TRP A 292 12.91 -1.49 -2.74
N PRO A 293 13.46 -2.11 -3.81
CA PRO A 293 14.90 -2.06 -4.08
C PRO A 293 15.45 -0.64 -4.20
N TRP A 294 14.74 0.25 -4.90
CA TRP A 294 15.08 1.67 -5.01
C TRP A 294 15.06 2.32 -3.63
N PHE A 295 14.03 2.07 -2.83
CA PHE A 295 13.90 2.63 -1.49
C PHE A 295 15.09 2.26 -0.62
N TYR A 296 15.48 0.99 -0.55
CA TYR A 296 16.65 0.57 0.23
C TYR A 296 17.94 1.24 -0.27
N THR A 297 18.11 1.36 -1.59
CA THR A 297 19.28 2.02 -2.18
C THR A 297 19.34 3.51 -1.84
N VAL A 298 18.21 4.21 -1.94
CA VAL A 298 18.13 5.66 -1.68
C VAL A 298 18.18 5.97 -0.18
N VAL A 299 17.60 5.12 0.65
CA VAL A 299 17.67 5.23 2.10
C VAL A 299 19.10 5.17 2.59
N ASP A 300 19.89 4.18 2.14
CA ASP A 300 21.30 4.06 2.53
C ASP A 300 22.09 5.31 2.14
N TYR A 301 21.77 5.90 0.98
CA TYR A 301 22.37 7.15 0.53
C TYR A 301 21.93 8.35 1.40
N TYR A 302 20.65 8.43 1.75
CA TYR A 302 20.11 9.51 2.58
C TYR A 302 20.57 9.46 4.03
N ASP A 303 20.81 8.28 4.58
CA ASP A 303 21.43 8.12 5.89
C ASP A 303 22.83 8.76 5.92
N GLN A 304 23.64 8.48 4.89
CA GLN A 304 24.97 9.09 4.73
C GLN A 304 24.89 10.61 4.61
N LEU A 305 23.98 11.11 3.76
CA LEU A 305 23.80 12.55 3.56
C LEU A 305 23.27 13.25 4.81
N TYR A 306 22.40 12.59 5.57
CA TYR A 306 21.91 13.11 6.84
C TYR A 306 23.08 13.34 7.81
N HIS A 307 23.98 12.36 7.94
CA HIS A 307 25.17 12.49 8.77
C HIS A 307 26.16 13.56 8.27
N ILE A 308 26.24 13.80 6.96
CA ILE A 308 27.04 14.89 6.39
C ILE A 308 26.41 16.25 6.72
N GLY A 309 25.09 16.39 6.54
CA GLY A 309 24.35 17.62 6.85
C GLY A 309 24.50 18.02 8.31
N VAL A 310 24.33 17.07 9.24
CA VAL A 310 24.53 17.31 10.68
C VAL A 310 25.95 17.80 10.97
N LYS A 311 26.98 17.21 10.36
CA LYS A 311 28.38 17.64 10.55
C LYS A 311 28.62 19.06 10.02
N ALA A 312 28.08 19.40 8.86
CA ALA A 312 28.25 20.74 8.28
C ALA A 312 27.64 21.84 9.17
N THR A 313 26.49 21.58 9.80
CA THR A 313 25.89 22.53 10.75
C THR A 313 26.77 22.72 11.99
N THR A 314 27.39 21.65 12.50
CA THR A 314 28.30 21.73 13.67
C THR A 314 29.60 22.51 13.40
N SER A 315 30.17 22.42 12.20
CA SER A 315 31.39 23.18 11.87
C SER A 315 31.14 24.68 11.76
N ASN A 316 29.97 25.09 11.26
CA ASN A 316 29.64 26.50 11.08
C ASN A 316 29.38 27.21 12.42
N ALA A 317 28.78 26.52 13.40
CA ALA A 317 28.54 27.07 14.73
C ALA A 317 29.84 27.42 15.49
N THR A 318 30.91 26.63 15.29
CA THR A 318 32.18 26.79 16.03
C THR A 318 33.00 28.02 15.58
N THR A 319 32.75 28.54 14.36
CA THR A 319 33.55 29.63 13.79
C THR A 319 33.07 31.02 14.23
N THR A 320 31.85 31.12 14.76
CA THR A 320 31.18 32.41 15.04
C THR A 320 31.40 32.91 16.48
N THR A 321 32.03 32.13 17.36
CA THR A 321 32.16 32.45 18.81
C THR A 321 33.47 33.12 19.23
N THR A 322 34.32 33.54 18.30
CA THR A 322 35.66 34.13 18.60
C THR A 322 35.86 35.58 18.16
N SER A 323 34.80 36.40 18.04
CA SER A 323 34.91 37.85 17.78
C SER A 323 34.32 38.69 18.89
#